data_AF-A0A352PK96-F1
#
_entry.id   AF-A0A352PK96-F1
#
_cell.length_a   1.000
_cell.length_b   1.000
_cell.length_c   1.000
_cell.angle_alpha   90.00
_cell.angle_beta   90.00
_cell.angle_gamma   90.00
#
_symmetry.space_group_name_H-M   'P 1'
#
loop_
_entity.id
_entity.type
_entity.pdbx_description
1 polymer ?
#
loop_
_entity_poly.entity_id
_entity_poly.type
_entity_poly.pdbx_seq_one_letter_code
_entity_poly.pdbx_strand_id
1 'polypeptide(L)'
;MPLDLSLYPEEVVSFLISGQAVNDASFISEKYKFGPEGIDKLLDAYESVVAKETSLLNLPDLLEKSFGIEKEIAKKVSADLAGRRLLPIDAYVGDVSGAIISWGGKIEDYPKDRVAVRKMSPEQFVSQIADHSGVKMSDKQLEHRLNFILSSFVRGVRTREQATSAMTRAIKVGGLELDAKVADSLVSQIEKEKSFVNIEDQAMPEQPMVSDNAIVSVTSSKSDELVLEQEKQVREEDEELRAAKIITEAVKVPAISVEDAVTRVTAVCKECSANPEIAKRFSDAVSARMREVRDAFETRDLLERSVGEGGIGLSGRALADALSEIEAEFGRMRASQDQP
;
A
#
# COMPACT_ATOMS: atom_id res chain seq x y z
N MET A 1 19.85 -19.76 -16.16
CA MET A 1 20.09 -20.60 -14.95
C MET A 1 18.76 -21.24 -14.58
N PRO A 2 18.67 -22.45 -13.97
CA PRO A 2 17.36 -22.95 -13.56
C PRO A 2 16.72 -21.96 -12.57
N LEU A 3 15.43 -21.67 -12.76
CA LEU A 3 14.68 -20.76 -11.90
C LEU A 3 14.65 -21.30 -10.45
N ASP A 4 15.17 -20.53 -9.51
CA ASP A 4 15.12 -20.89 -8.08
C ASP A 4 13.72 -20.62 -7.51
N LEU A 5 12.87 -21.65 -7.56
CA LEU A 5 11.49 -21.59 -7.08
C LEU A 5 11.38 -21.38 -5.56
N SER A 6 12.45 -21.61 -4.79
CA SER A 6 12.43 -21.43 -3.33
C SER A 6 12.30 -19.97 -2.89
N LEU A 7 12.50 -19.03 -3.82
CA LEU A 7 12.40 -17.60 -3.59
C LEU A 7 10.96 -17.06 -3.69
N TYR A 8 10.00 -17.89 -4.10
CA TYR A 8 8.61 -17.49 -4.36
C TYR A 8 7.63 -18.17 -3.42
N PRO A 9 6.51 -17.51 -3.08
CA PRO A 9 5.41 -18.16 -2.37
C PRO A 9 4.82 -19.33 -3.15
N GLU A 10 4.27 -20.30 -2.42
CA GLU A 10 3.72 -21.54 -2.99
C GLU A 10 2.65 -21.27 -4.06
N GLU A 11 1.83 -20.24 -3.89
CA GLU A 11 0.80 -19.84 -4.85
C GLU A 11 1.41 -19.38 -6.18
N VAL A 12 2.49 -18.61 -6.09
CA VAL A 12 3.24 -18.16 -7.27
C VAL A 12 3.92 -19.35 -7.91
N VAL A 13 4.62 -20.18 -7.15
CA VAL A 13 5.27 -21.40 -7.67
C VAL A 13 4.27 -22.29 -8.39
N SER A 14 3.11 -22.55 -7.78
CA SER A 14 2.01 -23.33 -8.36
C SER A 14 1.53 -22.72 -9.68
N PHE A 15 1.40 -21.40 -9.75
CA PHE A 15 1.06 -20.68 -10.97
C PHE A 15 2.16 -20.76 -12.04
N LEU A 16 3.43 -20.63 -11.66
CA LEU A 16 4.59 -20.69 -12.56
C LEU A 16 4.68 -22.06 -13.23
N ILE A 17 4.52 -23.15 -12.47
CA ILE A 17 4.62 -24.54 -12.95
C ILE A 17 3.30 -25.10 -13.50
N SER A 18 2.23 -24.31 -13.48
CA SER A 18 0.92 -24.77 -13.94
C SER A 18 0.95 -25.12 -15.43
N GLY A 19 0.18 -26.14 -15.83
CA GLY A 19 -0.01 -26.48 -17.25
C GLY A 19 -0.59 -25.31 -18.08
N GLN A 20 -1.16 -24.31 -17.41
CA GLN A 20 -1.62 -23.08 -18.05
C GLN A 20 -0.48 -22.30 -18.74
N ALA A 21 0.75 -22.39 -18.24
CA ALA A 21 1.91 -21.76 -18.87
C ALA A 21 2.11 -22.24 -20.31
N VAL A 22 2.03 -23.56 -20.51
CA VAL A 22 2.15 -24.19 -21.82
C VAL A 22 0.97 -23.83 -22.72
N ASN A 23 -0.25 -23.80 -22.16
CA ASN A 23 -1.45 -23.40 -22.91
C ASN A 23 -1.37 -21.95 -23.42
N ASP A 24 -0.94 -21.02 -22.57
CA ASP A 24 -0.77 -19.61 -22.94
C ASP A 24 0.34 -19.44 -23.98
N ALA A 25 1.46 -20.13 -23.82
CA ALA A 25 2.55 -20.12 -24.80
C ALA A 25 2.12 -20.73 -26.15
N SER A 26 1.34 -21.81 -26.15
CA SER A 26 0.77 -22.41 -27.36
C SER A 26 -0.17 -21.43 -28.06
N PHE A 27 -1.07 -20.78 -27.32
CA PHE A 27 -1.98 -19.77 -27.85
C PHE A 27 -1.22 -18.62 -28.54
N ILE A 28 -0.18 -18.09 -27.90
CA ILE A 28 0.65 -17.02 -28.47
C ILE A 28 1.40 -17.53 -29.70
N SER A 29 2.00 -18.72 -29.63
CA SER A 29 2.74 -19.31 -30.75
C SER A 29 1.84 -19.52 -31.99
N GLU A 30 0.60 -19.98 -31.80
CA GLU A 30 -0.38 -20.12 -32.88
C GLU A 30 -0.79 -18.77 -33.45
N LYS A 31 -1.08 -17.78 -32.59
CA LYS A 31 -1.48 -16.42 -33.00
C LYS A 31 -0.43 -15.75 -33.88
N TYR A 32 0.85 -15.93 -33.58
CA TYR A 32 1.98 -15.31 -34.31
C TYR A 32 2.72 -16.26 -35.26
N LYS A 33 2.27 -17.52 -35.39
CA LYS A 33 2.81 -18.55 -36.31
C LYS A 33 4.29 -18.92 -36.05
N PHE A 34 4.69 -19.06 -34.78
CA PHE A 34 6.06 -19.45 -34.44
C PHE A 34 6.34 -20.96 -34.51
N GLY A 35 5.30 -21.79 -34.64
CA GLY A 35 5.44 -23.24 -34.68
C GLY A 35 5.75 -23.86 -33.30
N PRO A 36 6.02 -25.17 -33.23
CA PRO A 36 6.20 -25.88 -31.97
C PRO A 36 7.38 -25.37 -31.13
N GLU A 37 8.52 -25.09 -31.76
CA GLU A 37 9.72 -24.55 -31.10
C GLU A 37 9.48 -23.15 -30.49
N GLY A 38 8.46 -22.45 -30.95
CA GLY A 38 8.11 -21.15 -30.40
C GLY A 38 7.54 -21.22 -28.99
N ILE A 39 6.95 -22.36 -28.60
CA ILE A 39 6.43 -22.56 -27.24
C ILE A 39 7.59 -22.54 -26.25
N ASP A 40 8.62 -23.35 -26.49
CA ASP A 40 9.80 -23.44 -25.62
C ASP A 40 10.49 -22.08 -25.49
N LYS A 41 10.69 -21.37 -26.60
CA LYS A 41 11.30 -20.03 -26.58
C LYS A 41 10.48 -18.98 -25.83
N LEU A 42 9.14 -19.07 -25.86
CA LEU A 42 8.27 -18.17 -25.09
C LEU A 42 8.36 -18.47 -23.59
N LEU A 43 8.42 -19.75 -23.23
CA LEU A 43 8.62 -20.19 -21.84
C LEU A 43 9.99 -19.75 -21.32
N ASP A 44 11.06 -19.94 -22.11
CA ASP A 44 12.41 -19.47 -21.76
C ASP A 44 12.45 -17.94 -21.55
N ALA A 45 11.81 -17.17 -22.43
CA ALA A 45 11.75 -15.72 -22.31
C ALA A 45 11.00 -15.29 -21.03
N TYR A 46 9.87 -15.93 -20.75
CA TYR A 46 9.10 -15.73 -19.53
C TYR A 46 9.91 -16.07 -18.28
N GLU A 47 10.55 -17.24 -18.23
CA GLU A 47 11.39 -17.68 -17.13
C GLU A 47 12.55 -16.73 -16.89
N SER A 48 13.17 -16.20 -17.95
CA SER A 48 14.27 -15.23 -17.82
C SER A 48 13.84 -13.92 -17.14
N VAL A 49 12.59 -13.48 -17.37
CA VAL A 49 12.05 -12.28 -16.74
C VAL A 49 11.69 -12.55 -15.28
N VAL A 50 11.06 -13.70 -15.00
CA VAL A 50 10.75 -14.12 -13.62
C VAL A 50 12.04 -14.29 -12.81
N ALA A 51 13.06 -14.94 -13.37
CA ALA A 51 14.38 -15.11 -12.77
C ALA A 51 15.17 -13.79 -12.61
N LYS A 52 14.65 -12.66 -13.13
CA LYS A 52 15.31 -11.35 -13.17
C LYS A 52 16.65 -11.37 -13.93
N GLU A 53 16.85 -12.35 -14.82
CA GLU A 53 17.98 -12.39 -15.75
C GLU A 53 17.80 -11.34 -16.85
N THR A 54 16.55 -11.10 -17.26
CA THR A 54 16.15 -10.08 -18.24
C THR A 54 15.20 -9.06 -17.60
N SER A 55 15.47 -7.77 -17.79
CA SER A 55 14.51 -6.72 -17.40
C SER A 55 13.22 -6.86 -18.21
N LEU A 56 12.08 -6.70 -17.55
CA LEU A 56 10.77 -6.72 -18.20
C LEU A 56 10.70 -5.81 -19.44
N LEU A 57 11.27 -4.60 -19.37
CA LEU A 57 11.27 -3.64 -20.47
C LEU A 57 12.07 -4.10 -21.70
N ASN A 58 13.01 -5.03 -21.52
CA ASN A 58 13.85 -5.59 -22.58
C ASN A 58 13.25 -6.86 -23.19
N LEU A 59 12.08 -7.30 -22.75
CA LEU A 59 11.40 -8.49 -23.28
C LEU A 59 11.16 -8.40 -24.81
N PRO A 60 10.78 -7.25 -25.40
CA PRO A 60 10.65 -7.14 -26.86
C PRO A 60 11.96 -7.39 -27.59
N ASP A 61 13.08 -6.83 -27.10
CA ASP A 61 14.39 -7.01 -27.73
C ASP A 61 14.89 -8.47 -27.61
N LEU A 62 14.53 -9.17 -26.52
CA LEU A 62 14.80 -10.60 -26.36
C LEU A 62 14.02 -11.43 -27.38
N LEU A 63 12.71 -11.18 -27.53
CA LEU A 63 11.87 -11.91 -28.47
C LEU A 63 12.23 -11.59 -29.93
N GLU A 64 12.58 -10.34 -30.24
CA GLU A 64 13.09 -9.93 -31.56
C GLU A 64 14.28 -10.80 -31.97
N LYS A 65 15.27 -10.95 -31.08
CA LYS A 65 16.47 -11.76 -31.32
C LYS A 65 16.18 -13.26 -31.38
N SER A 66 15.36 -13.79 -30.47
CA SER A 66 15.10 -15.23 -30.36
C SER A 66 14.26 -15.78 -31.53
N PHE A 67 13.39 -14.95 -32.09
CA PHE A 67 12.48 -15.33 -33.18
C PHE A 67 12.89 -14.76 -34.55
N GLY A 68 13.79 -13.77 -34.60
CA GLY A 68 14.17 -13.10 -35.85
C GLY A 68 13.00 -12.34 -36.49
N ILE A 69 12.14 -11.77 -35.65
CA ILE A 69 10.92 -11.05 -36.07
C ILE A 69 11.14 -9.54 -36.04
N GLU A 70 10.22 -8.80 -36.65
CA GLU A 70 10.25 -7.33 -36.59
C GLU A 70 9.92 -6.83 -35.18
N LYS A 71 10.59 -5.74 -34.75
CA LYS A 71 10.42 -5.12 -33.44
C LYS A 71 8.96 -4.81 -33.06
N GLU A 72 8.15 -4.35 -34.00
CA GLU A 72 6.73 -4.06 -33.75
C GLU A 72 5.90 -5.33 -33.49
N ILE A 73 6.27 -6.45 -34.11
CA ILE A 73 5.69 -7.76 -33.80
C ILE A 73 6.16 -8.23 -32.43
N ALA A 74 7.46 -8.09 -32.15
CA ALA A 74 8.04 -8.47 -30.85
C ALA A 74 7.35 -7.75 -29.68
N LYS A 75 7.07 -6.44 -29.81
CA LYS A 75 6.30 -5.68 -28.81
C LYS A 75 4.91 -6.28 -28.55
N LYS A 76 4.18 -6.63 -29.61
CA LYS A 76 2.84 -7.24 -29.48
C LYS A 76 2.89 -8.61 -28.81
N VAL A 77 3.90 -9.41 -29.16
CA VAL A 77 4.14 -10.72 -28.52
C VAL A 77 4.50 -10.54 -27.05
N SER A 78 5.36 -9.56 -26.72
CA SER A 78 5.70 -9.23 -25.34
C SER A 78 4.48 -8.80 -24.54
N ALA A 79 3.60 -7.97 -25.11
CA ALA A 79 2.36 -7.56 -24.46
C ALA A 79 1.46 -8.77 -24.18
N ASP A 80 1.29 -9.68 -25.13
CA ASP A 80 0.48 -10.89 -24.94
C ASP A 80 1.08 -11.85 -23.90
N LEU A 81 2.40 -12.05 -23.94
CA LEU A 81 3.10 -12.89 -22.98
C LEU A 81 3.01 -12.29 -21.57
N ALA A 82 3.29 -11.00 -21.45
CA ALA A 82 3.22 -10.29 -20.17
C ALA A 82 1.79 -10.27 -19.63
N GLY A 83 0.79 -9.95 -20.45
CA GLY A 83 -0.61 -9.87 -20.05
C GLY A 83 -1.17 -11.20 -19.56
N ARG A 84 -0.77 -12.33 -20.16
CA ARG A 84 -1.25 -13.67 -19.76
C ARG A 84 -0.47 -14.27 -18.61
N ARG A 85 0.86 -14.06 -18.57
CA ARG A 85 1.75 -14.81 -17.68
C ARG A 85 2.43 -13.99 -16.60
N LEU A 86 2.73 -12.73 -16.85
CA LEU A 86 3.43 -11.87 -15.89
C LEU A 86 2.45 -11.00 -15.09
N LEU A 87 1.35 -10.60 -15.71
CA LEU A 87 0.35 -9.73 -15.10
C LEU A 87 -0.32 -10.38 -13.88
N PRO A 88 -0.63 -11.70 -13.87
CA PRO A 88 -1.13 -12.35 -12.66
C PRO A 88 -0.17 -12.34 -11.47
N ILE A 89 1.13 -12.12 -11.71
CA ILE A 89 2.21 -12.10 -10.72
C ILE A 89 2.97 -10.76 -10.73
N ASP A 90 2.30 -9.68 -11.16
CA ASP A 90 2.90 -8.35 -11.33
C ASP A 90 3.60 -7.84 -10.06
N ALA A 91 3.06 -8.15 -8.88
CA ALA A 91 3.69 -7.88 -7.58
C ALA A 91 5.15 -8.39 -7.45
N TYR A 92 5.54 -9.43 -8.20
CA TYR A 92 6.87 -10.05 -8.14
C TYR A 92 7.81 -9.60 -9.27
N VAL A 93 7.24 -9.21 -10.41
CA VAL A 93 7.97 -8.93 -11.65
C VAL A 93 8.19 -7.43 -11.85
N GLY A 94 7.30 -6.58 -11.31
CA GLY A 94 7.35 -5.12 -11.42
C GLY A 94 6.11 -4.54 -12.11
N ASP A 95 6.26 -3.36 -12.72
CA ASP A 95 5.15 -2.67 -13.39
C ASP A 95 4.80 -3.31 -14.75
N VAL A 96 4.11 -4.46 -14.70
CA VAL A 96 3.68 -5.20 -15.89
C VAL A 96 2.65 -4.42 -16.70
N SER A 97 1.77 -3.68 -16.02
CA SER A 97 0.74 -2.89 -16.69
C SER A 97 1.35 -1.74 -17.50
N GLY A 98 2.28 -0.98 -16.90
CA GLY A 98 3.02 0.07 -17.60
C GLY A 98 3.82 -0.48 -18.78
N ALA A 99 4.46 -1.64 -18.62
CA ALA A 99 5.19 -2.30 -19.71
C ALA A 99 4.28 -2.65 -20.90
N ILE A 100 3.12 -3.30 -20.64
CA ILE A 100 2.14 -3.65 -21.69
C ILE A 100 1.66 -2.40 -22.45
N ILE A 101 1.32 -1.33 -21.72
CA ILE A 101 0.87 -0.07 -22.32
C ILE A 101 1.98 0.54 -23.19
N SER A 102 3.23 0.53 -22.71
CA SER A 102 4.39 1.06 -23.45
C SER A 102 4.65 0.31 -24.77
N TRP A 103 4.21 -0.94 -24.88
CA TRP A 103 4.30 -1.77 -26.08
C TRP A 103 3.06 -1.67 -26.97
N GLY A 104 2.10 -0.82 -26.63
CA GLY A 104 0.86 -0.60 -27.38
C GLY A 104 -0.23 -1.63 -27.11
N GLY A 105 -0.11 -2.44 -26.05
CA GLY A 105 -1.14 -3.36 -25.58
C GLY A 105 -2.22 -2.65 -24.75
N LYS A 106 -3.33 -3.34 -24.49
CA LYS A 106 -4.44 -2.87 -23.64
C LYS A 106 -4.63 -3.85 -22.49
N ILE A 107 -4.73 -3.34 -21.26
CA ILE A 107 -4.81 -4.18 -20.05
C ILE A 107 -6.13 -4.96 -20.00
N GLU A 108 -7.18 -4.40 -20.59
CA GLU A 108 -8.53 -4.97 -20.64
C GLU A 108 -8.60 -6.25 -21.47
N ASP A 109 -7.64 -6.49 -22.35
CA ASP A 109 -7.57 -7.66 -23.22
C ASP A 109 -7.07 -8.93 -22.48
N TYR A 110 -6.62 -8.78 -21.23
CA TYR A 110 -5.95 -9.83 -20.46
C TYR A 110 -6.74 -10.26 -19.21
N PRO A 111 -6.48 -11.48 -18.69
CA PRO A 111 -7.10 -11.94 -17.46
C PRO A 111 -6.91 -10.96 -16.30
N LYS A 112 -8.01 -10.66 -15.60
CA LYS A 112 -7.99 -9.83 -14.40
C LYS A 112 -7.59 -10.61 -13.15
N ASP A 113 -7.65 -11.95 -13.23
CA ASP A 113 -7.27 -12.81 -12.14
C ASP A 113 -5.79 -12.59 -11.80
N ARG A 114 -5.55 -12.16 -10.57
CA ARG A 114 -4.21 -12.07 -9.99
C ARG A 114 -4.01 -13.29 -9.12
N VAL A 115 -2.80 -13.85 -9.12
CA VAL A 115 -2.42 -14.84 -8.13
C VAL A 115 -2.57 -14.17 -6.78
N ALA A 116 -3.46 -14.71 -5.94
CA ALA A 116 -3.81 -14.10 -4.68
C ALA A 116 -2.55 -13.95 -3.83
N VAL A 117 -2.07 -12.72 -3.69
CA VAL A 117 -1.03 -12.39 -2.72
C VAL A 117 -1.66 -12.66 -1.36
N ARG A 118 -1.05 -13.52 -0.54
CA ARG A 118 -1.56 -13.84 0.79
C ARG A 118 -1.84 -12.53 1.53
N LYS A 119 -3.12 -12.33 1.86
CA LYS A 119 -3.54 -11.23 2.73
C LYS A 119 -3.33 -11.67 4.16
N MET A 120 -2.55 -10.90 4.91
CA MET A 120 -2.32 -11.18 6.32
C MET A 120 -2.15 -9.87 7.08
N SER A 121 -2.50 -9.88 8.36
CA SER A 121 -2.24 -8.72 9.21
C SER A 121 -0.73 -8.55 9.44
N PRO A 122 -0.26 -7.33 9.78
CA PRO A 122 1.13 -7.11 10.17
C PRO A 122 1.60 -8.08 11.26
N GLU A 123 0.73 -8.42 12.21
CA GLU A 123 1.04 -9.33 13.32
C GLU A 123 1.18 -10.79 12.86
N GLN A 124 0.29 -11.26 11.98
CA GLN A 124 0.38 -12.60 11.42
C GLN A 124 1.66 -12.78 10.59
N PHE A 125 1.98 -11.78 9.77
CA PHE A 125 3.20 -11.77 8.95
C PHE A 125 4.45 -11.87 9.81
N VAL A 126 4.52 -11.03 10.85
CA VAL A 126 5.66 -10.99 11.77
C VAL A 126 5.78 -12.27 12.59
N SER A 127 4.66 -12.80 13.08
CA SER A 127 4.65 -14.06 13.83
C SER A 127 5.20 -15.21 12.97
N GLN A 128 4.78 -15.27 11.69
CA GLN A 128 5.28 -16.27 10.76
C GLN A 128 6.80 -16.14 10.58
N ILE A 129 7.34 -14.94 10.36
CA ILE A 129 8.78 -14.73 10.21
C ILE A 129 9.55 -15.09 11.48
N ALA A 130 9.04 -14.70 12.65
CA ALA A 130 9.64 -15.04 13.94
C ALA A 130 9.75 -16.57 14.12
N ASP A 131 8.69 -17.32 13.77
CA ASP A 131 8.67 -18.78 13.84
C ASP A 131 9.69 -19.42 12.88
N HIS A 132 9.80 -18.93 11.64
CA HIS A 132 10.74 -19.46 10.64
C HIS A 132 12.21 -19.13 10.97
N SER A 133 12.46 -17.97 11.58
CA SER A 133 13.81 -17.57 12.00
C SER A 133 14.35 -18.38 13.18
N GLY A 134 13.49 -19.14 13.87
CA GLY A 134 13.83 -19.90 15.07
C GLY A 134 14.10 -19.02 16.30
N VAL A 135 13.80 -17.72 16.24
CA VAL A 135 13.96 -16.79 17.36
C VAL A 135 12.85 -17.02 18.37
N LYS A 136 13.14 -17.84 19.38
CA LYS A 136 12.22 -18.09 20.50
C LYS A 136 12.54 -17.18 21.68
N MET A 137 11.52 -16.49 22.18
CA MET A 137 11.64 -15.71 23.42
C MET A 137 11.41 -16.61 24.63
N SER A 138 12.09 -16.29 25.74
CA SER A 138 11.92 -17.01 27.01
C SER A 138 10.59 -16.69 27.71
N ASP A 139 9.97 -15.55 27.38
CA ASP A 139 8.75 -15.04 27.99
C ASP A 139 7.79 -14.52 26.92
N LYS A 140 6.50 -14.80 27.11
CA LYS A 140 5.39 -14.31 26.28
C LYS A 140 5.34 -12.78 26.23
N GLN A 141 5.78 -12.08 27.28
CA GLN A 141 5.87 -10.62 27.26
C GLN A 141 6.90 -10.10 26.25
N LEU A 142 8.06 -10.77 26.17
CA LEU A 142 9.12 -10.43 25.21
C LEU A 142 8.70 -10.79 23.78
N GLU A 143 7.99 -11.89 23.61
CA GLU A 143 7.40 -12.28 22.31
C GLU A 143 6.39 -11.24 21.81
N HIS A 144 5.44 -10.81 22.66
CA HIS A 144 4.53 -9.72 22.31
C HIS A 144 5.27 -8.43 21.96
N ARG A 145 6.34 -8.11 22.68
CA ARG A 145 7.15 -6.92 22.41
C ARG A 145 7.93 -7.03 21.09
N LEU A 146 8.48 -8.21 20.77
CA LEU A 146 9.08 -8.49 19.46
C LEU A 146 8.06 -8.27 18.35
N ASN A 147 6.90 -8.91 18.47
CA ASN A 147 5.82 -8.80 17.48
C ASN A 147 5.39 -7.35 17.29
N PHE A 148 5.28 -6.57 18.37
CA PHE A 148 4.94 -5.15 18.30
C PHE A 148 6.02 -4.28 17.63
N ILE A 149 7.30 -4.52 17.91
CA ILE A 149 8.40 -3.78 17.28
C ILE A 149 8.41 -4.04 15.78
N LEU A 150 8.34 -5.33 15.41
CA LEU A 150 8.39 -5.76 14.02
C LEU A 150 7.12 -5.38 13.25
N SER A 151 5.92 -5.49 13.82
CA SER A 151 4.68 -5.09 13.14
C SER A 151 4.62 -3.58 12.92
N SER A 152 5.14 -2.79 13.86
CA SER A 152 5.31 -1.35 13.71
C SER A 152 6.33 -0.98 12.63
N PHE A 153 7.41 -1.75 12.48
CA PHE A 153 8.34 -1.60 11.36
C PHE A 153 7.67 -1.95 10.03
N VAL A 154 6.91 -3.05 9.98
CA VAL A 154 6.11 -3.46 8.81
C VAL A 154 5.13 -2.37 8.38
N ARG A 155 4.45 -1.73 9.34
CA ARG A 155 3.56 -0.57 9.12
C ARG A 155 4.29 0.72 8.70
N GLY A 156 5.62 0.76 8.75
CA GLY A 156 6.42 1.95 8.44
C GLY A 156 6.45 3.00 9.57
N VAL A 157 5.94 2.67 10.76
CA VAL A 157 5.99 3.54 11.94
C VAL A 157 7.42 3.62 12.52
N ARG A 158 8.21 2.56 12.33
CA ARG A 158 9.63 2.51 12.72
C ARG A 158 10.52 2.38 11.50
N THR A 159 11.67 3.06 11.53
CA THR A 159 12.75 2.80 10.57
C THR A 159 13.49 1.51 10.92
N ARG A 160 14.32 1.03 9.99
CA ARG A 160 15.20 -0.12 10.21
C ARG A 160 16.08 0.05 11.44
N GLU A 161 16.75 1.20 11.56
CA GLU A 161 17.65 1.52 12.67
C GLU A 161 16.89 1.56 14.00
N GLN A 162 15.67 2.10 14.01
CA GLN A 162 14.83 2.16 15.20
C GLN A 162 14.37 0.76 15.62
N ALA A 163 13.95 -0.09 14.69
CA ALA A 163 13.52 -1.45 14.97
C ALA A 163 14.69 -2.29 15.52
N THR A 164 15.85 -2.26 14.84
CA THR A 164 17.07 -2.95 15.28
C THR A 164 17.55 -2.43 16.64
N SER A 165 17.54 -1.11 16.85
CA SER A 165 17.92 -0.52 18.16
C SER A 165 16.94 -0.96 19.27
N ALA A 166 15.63 -0.98 19.01
CA ALA A 166 14.65 -1.42 19.98
C ALA A 166 14.84 -2.91 20.36
N MET A 167 15.15 -3.76 19.38
CA MET A 167 15.42 -5.18 19.60
C MET A 167 16.72 -5.45 20.37
N THR A 168 17.78 -4.66 20.12
CA THR A 168 19.11 -4.86 20.73
C THR A 168 19.27 -4.23 22.12
N ARG A 169 18.43 -3.27 22.48
CA ARG A 169 18.48 -2.60 23.79
C ARG A 169 18.24 -3.55 24.97
N ALA A 170 18.75 -3.15 26.13
CA ALA A 170 18.54 -3.87 27.39
C ALA A 170 17.05 -4.04 27.74
N ILE A 171 16.66 -5.18 28.31
CA ILE A 171 15.26 -5.47 28.71
C ILE A 171 14.79 -4.43 29.73
N LYS A 172 15.71 -4.00 30.62
CA LYS A 172 15.46 -2.97 31.65
C LYS A 172 15.01 -1.63 31.10
N VAL A 173 15.39 -1.27 29.86
CA VAL A 173 15.01 -0.01 29.20
C VAL A 173 13.95 -0.22 28.12
N GLY A 174 13.26 -1.36 28.16
CA GLY A 174 12.20 -1.67 27.21
C GLY A 174 12.65 -2.32 25.90
N GLY A 175 13.90 -2.80 25.81
CA GLY A 175 14.37 -3.58 24.65
C GLY A 175 14.11 -5.09 24.78
N LEU A 176 14.83 -5.89 23.98
CA LEU A 176 14.76 -7.35 23.95
C LEU A 176 16.11 -8.07 24.17
N GLU A 177 17.22 -7.33 24.29
CA GLU A 177 18.58 -7.90 24.42
C GLU A 177 18.95 -8.91 23.32
N LEU A 178 18.40 -8.74 22.11
CA LEU A 178 18.76 -9.59 20.97
C LEU A 178 20.17 -9.26 20.49
N ASP A 179 20.88 -10.29 20.01
CA ASP A 179 22.14 -10.09 19.30
C ASP A 179 21.91 -9.23 18.06
N ALA A 180 22.83 -8.29 17.80
CA ALA A 180 22.68 -7.34 16.70
C ALA A 180 22.55 -8.01 15.33
N LYS A 181 23.23 -9.15 15.11
CA LYS A 181 23.13 -9.90 13.85
C LYS A 181 21.76 -10.57 13.70
N VAL A 182 21.21 -11.09 14.80
CA VAL A 182 19.86 -11.69 14.80
C VAL A 182 18.81 -10.63 14.53
N ALA A 183 18.90 -9.47 15.19
CA ALA A 183 18.00 -8.35 14.97
C ALA A 183 18.06 -7.84 13.52
N ASP A 184 19.26 -7.65 12.97
CA ASP A 184 19.43 -7.21 11.57
C ASP A 184 18.95 -8.27 10.55
N SER A 185 19.16 -9.55 10.83
CA SER A 185 18.67 -10.65 10.01
C SER A 185 17.13 -10.69 9.97
N LEU A 186 16.47 -10.48 11.11
CA LEU A 186 15.00 -10.41 11.17
C LEU A 186 14.44 -9.26 10.33
N VAL A 187 15.03 -8.06 10.45
CA VAL A 187 14.58 -6.89 9.67
C VAL A 187 14.82 -7.11 8.17
N SER A 188 15.97 -7.67 7.80
CA SER A 188 16.29 -8.01 6.40
C SER A 188 15.33 -9.04 5.81
N GLN A 189 14.96 -10.05 6.60
CA GLN A 189 14.00 -11.06 6.17
C GLN A 189 12.61 -10.46 5.98
N ILE A 190 12.17 -9.59 6.90
CA ILE A 190 10.91 -8.84 6.75
C ILE A 190 10.91 -8.00 5.48
N GLU A 191 11.96 -7.23 5.20
CA GLU A 191 12.02 -6.42 3.97
C GLU A 191 11.96 -7.28 2.70
N LYS A 192 12.65 -8.42 2.70
CA LYS A 192 12.62 -9.38 1.59
C LYS A 192 11.24 -9.99 1.40
N GLU A 193 10.57 -10.38 2.48
CA GLU A 193 9.27 -11.06 2.40
C GLU A 193 8.09 -10.09 2.24
N LYS A 194 8.24 -8.84 2.69
CA LYS A 194 7.19 -7.80 2.63
C LYS A 194 6.78 -7.49 1.19
N SER A 195 7.67 -7.64 0.21
CA SER A 195 7.31 -7.48 -1.21
C SER A 195 6.36 -8.57 -1.73
N PHE A 196 6.20 -9.67 -1.01
CA PHE A 196 5.43 -10.84 -1.42
C PHE A 196 4.10 -10.99 -0.68
N VAL A 197 3.78 -10.06 0.22
CA VAL A 197 2.62 -10.13 1.08
C VAL A 197 1.83 -8.84 0.97
N ASN A 198 0.52 -8.95 0.75
CA ASN A 198 -0.36 -7.79 0.82
C ASN A 198 -0.79 -7.62 2.28
N ILE A 199 -0.15 -6.66 2.95
CA ILE A 199 -0.36 -6.40 4.37
C ILE A 199 -1.50 -5.40 4.49
N GLU A 200 -2.72 -5.91 4.69
CA GLU A 200 -3.88 -5.08 4.98
C GLU A 200 -3.82 -4.69 6.46
N ASP A 201 -3.61 -3.40 6.71
CA ASP A 201 -3.81 -2.87 8.05
C ASP A 201 -5.32 -2.84 8.29
N GLN A 202 -5.83 -3.89 8.94
CA GLN A 202 -7.16 -3.82 9.51
C GLN A 202 -7.10 -2.72 10.55
N ALA A 203 -7.56 -1.52 10.17
CA ALA A 203 -7.83 -0.47 11.12
C ALA A 203 -8.70 -1.11 12.18
N MET A 204 -8.09 -1.40 13.35
CA MET A 204 -8.86 -1.90 14.47
C MET A 204 -10.00 -0.89 14.64
N PRO A 205 -11.27 -1.32 14.62
CA PRO A 205 -12.36 -0.39 14.85
C PRO A 205 -12.01 0.34 16.14
N GLU A 206 -11.86 1.67 16.08
CA GLU A 206 -11.45 2.48 17.22
C GLU A 206 -12.34 2.05 18.39
N GLN A 207 -11.78 1.22 19.29
CA GLN A 207 -12.54 0.82 20.45
C GLN A 207 -12.78 2.13 21.18
N PRO A 208 -14.05 2.54 21.39
CA PRO A 208 -14.34 3.79 22.06
C PRO A 208 -13.56 3.74 23.37
N MET A 209 -12.60 4.66 23.52
CA MET A 209 -11.79 4.72 24.73
C MET A 209 -12.78 4.92 25.87
N VAL A 210 -13.07 3.84 26.60
CA VAL A 210 -13.97 3.89 27.73
C VAL A 210 -13.24 4.75 28.74
N SER A 211 -13.70 5.99 28.84
CA SER A 211 -13.21 6.96 29.81
C SER A 211 -13.32 6.34 31.19
N ASP A 212 -12.19 5.97 31.78
CA ASP A 212 -12.06 5.55 33.17
C ASP A 212 -12.50 6.69 34.09
N ASN A 213 -13.80 6.77 34.34
CA ASN A 213 -14.41 7.53 35.43
C ASN A 213 -15.79 6.94 35.76
N ALA A 214 -15.82 5.69 36.24
CA ALA A 214 -16.93 5.18 37.03
C ALA A 214 -16.48 3.97 37.87
N ILE A 215 -15.89 4.24 39.03
CA ILE A 215 -15.91 3.29 40.14
C ILE A 215 -17.34 3.25 40.67
N VAL A 216 -18.15 2.28 40.27
CA VAL A 216 -19.36 1.88 41.01
C VAL A 216 -19.49 0.36 41.03
N SER A 217 -19.28 -0.16 42.24
CA SER A 217 -19.68 -1.49 42.72
C SER A 217 -21.18 -1.71 42.59
N VAL A 218 -21.64 -2.80 41.95
CA VAL A 218 -22.85 -3.57 42.33
C VAL A 218 -22.78 -5.01 41.80
N THR A 219 -22.81 -5.95 42.76
CA THR A 219 -23.22 -7.37 42.83
C THR A 219 -23.70 -8.16 41.59
N SER A 220 -23.09 -9.35 41.44
CA SER A 220 -23.68 -10.71 41.35
C SER A 220 -25.20 -10.84 41.15
N SER A 221 -25.63 -11.55 40.08
CA SER A 221 -26.39 -12.83 40.15
C SER A 221 -27.00 -13.25 38.79
N LYS A 222 -26.93 -14.56 38.50
CA LYS A 222 -27.86 -15.41 37.72
C LYS A 222 -28.02 -15.14 36.22
N SER A 223 -27.54 -16.00 35.31
CA SER A 223 -27.89 -17.40 34.97
C SER A 223 -29.06 -17.52 34.00
N ASP A 224 -28.73 -18.16 32.88
CA ASP A 224 -29.56 -18.93 31.94
C ASP A 224 -30.64 -18.24 31.11
N GLU A 225 -30.79 -18.81 29.91
CA GLU A 225 -31.93 -18.72 28.99
C GLU A 225 -31.80 -17.70 27.85
N LEU A 226 -31.45 -18.23 26.66
CA LEU A 226 -32.10 -18.03 25.35
C LEU A 226 -31.10 -18.20 24.20
N VAL A 227 -30.88 -19.46 23.81
CA VAL A 227 -30.36 -19.86 22.50
C VAL A 227 -31.51 -20.56 21.79
N LEU A 228 -32.26 -19.84 20.96
CA LEU A 228 -33.15 -20.34 19.89
C LEU A 228 -33.94 -19.16 19.35
N GLU A 229 -33.47 -18.53 18.26
CA GLU A 229 -34.25 -17.83 17.22
C GLU A 229 -33.37 -16.85 16.42
N GLN A 230 -32.51 -17.37 15.53
CA GLN A 230 -31.80 -16.54 14.53
C GLN A 230 -31.70 -17.24 13.16
N GLU A 231 -32.77 -17.90 12.71
CA GLU A 231 -32.82 -18.50 11.36
C GLU A 231 -34.04 -18.06 10.52
N LYS A 232 -34.60 -16.87 10.77
CA LYS A 232 -35.78 -16.41 10.00
C LYS A 232 -35.80 -14.93 9.60
N GLN A 233 -34.64 -14.32 9.37
CA GLN A 233 -34.52 -12.92 8.96
C GLN A 233 -33.54 -12.68 7.81
N VAL A 234 -33.40 -13.63 6.87
CA VAL A 234 -32.54 -13.49 5.66
C VAL A 234 -33.39 -13.61 4.37
N ARG A 235 -34.67 -13.23 4.41
CA ARG A 235 -35.53 -13.37 3.21
C ARG A 235 -36.48 -12.21 2.93
N GLU A 236 -36.30 -11.06 3.57
CA GLU A 236 -37.11 -9.84 3.31
C GLU A 236 -36.30 -8.55 3.12
N GLU A 237 -34.95 -8.57 3.10
CA GLU A 237 -34.14 -7.36 2.87
C GLU A 237 -33.77 -7.09 1.39
N ASP A 238 -34.11 -7.99 0.47
CA ASP A 238 -33.78 -7.84 -0.96
C ASP A 238 -34.81 -7.03 -1.77
N GLU A 239 -35.94 -6.61 -1.16
CA GLU A 239 -36.96 -5.79 -1.84
C GLU A 239 -36.97 -4.30 -1.43
N GLU A 240 -36.38 -3.91 -0.29
CA GLU A 240 -36.30 -2.48 0.09
C GLU A 240 -35.12 -1.72 -0.55
N LEU A 241 -34.09 -2.41 -1.07
CA LEU A 241 -32.95 -1.78 -1.75
C LEU A 241 -33.27 -1.26 -3.16
N ARG A 242 -34.50 -1.43 -3.67
CA ARG A 242 -34.91 -0.93 -4.99
C ARG A 242 -35.67 0.40 -4.98
N ALA A 243 -35.98 0.95 -3.81
CA ALA A 243 -36.71 2.22 -3.68
C ALA A 243 -35.83 3.46 -3.38
N ALA A 244 -34.55 3.30 -3.02
CA ALA A 244 -33.63 4.41 -2.72
C ALA A 244 -32.87 4.96 -3.94
N LYS A 245 -33.43 4.80 -5.16
CA LYS A 245 -32.84 5.31 -6.41
C LYS A 245 -33.51 6.62 -6.87
N ILE A 246 -33.84 7.47 -5.91
CA ILE A 246 -34.49 8.76 -6.12
C ILE A 246 -33.55 9.86 -5.61
N ILE A 247 -32.97 10.59 -6.57
CA ILE A 247 -32.32 11.90 -6.44
C ILE A 247 -30.99 11.90 -5.68
N THR A 248 -29.93 11.39 -6.31
CA THR A 248 -28.62 12.06 -6.26
C THR A 248 -28.53 12.99 -7.45
N GLU A 249 -29.33 14.07 -7.42
CA GLU A 249 -28.95 15.27 -8.17
C GLU A 249 -27.55 15.63 -7.70
N ALA A 250 -26.58 15.59 -8.63
CA ALA A 250 -25.23 16.05 -8.37
C ALA A 250 -25.32 17.49 -7.86
N VAL A 251 -25.21 17.65 -6.54
CA VAL A 251 -25.07 18.94 -5.90
C VAL A 251 -23.78 19.51 -6.50
N LYS A 252 -23.94 20.41 -7.48
CA LYS A 252 -22.84 21.17 -8.06
C LYS A 252 -22.20 21.93 -6.91
N VAL A 253 -21.10 21.38 -6.40
CA VAL A 253 -20.32 22.05 -5.38
C VAL A 253 -19.77 23.30 -6.05
N PRO A 254 -20.10 24.51 -5.56
CA PRO A 254 -19.62 25.73 -6.18
C PRO A 254 -18.10 25.71 -6.19
N ALA A 255 -17.50 26.10 -7.32
CA ALA A 255 -16.06 26.21 -7.44
C ALA A 255 -15.52 27.15 -6.36
N ILE A 256 -14.63 26.63 -5.52
CA ILE A 256 -14.02 27.38 -4.44
C ILE A 256 -12.89 28.23 -5.04
N SER A 257 -12.92 29.55 -4.81
CA SER A 257 -11.80 30.41 -5.17
C SER A 257 -10.59 30.17 -4.24
N VAL A 258 -9.38 30.41 -4.74
CA VAL A 258 -8.15 30.29 -3.94
C VAL A 258 -8.20 31.27 -2.76
N GLU A 259 -8.73 32.47 -2.99
CA GLU A 259 -8.84 33.54 -2.00
C GLU A 259 -9.79 33.14 -0.84
N ASP A 260 -10.89 32.45 -1.15
CA ASP A 260 -11.81 31.93 -0.13
C ASP A 260 -11.17 30.80 0.67
N ALA A 261 -10.44 29.89 0.02
CA ALA A 261 -9.72 28.82 0.70
C ALA A 261 -8.65 29.39 1.67
N VAL A 262 -7.85 30.35 1.20
CA VAL A 262 -6.84 31.04 2.03
C VAL A 262 -7.51 31.73 3.24
N THR A 263 -8.65 32.39 3.03
CA THR A 263 -9.41 33.05 4.11
C THR A 263 -9.90 32.04 5.16
N ARG A 264 -10.35 30.85 4.75
CA ARG A 264 -10.81 29.81 5.69
C ARG A 264 -9.65 29.21 6.49
N VAL A 265 -8.54 28.89 5.84
CA VAL A 265 -7.35 28.35 6.54
C VAL A 265 -6.77 29.38 7.51
N THR A 266 -6.66 30.65 7.10
CA THR A 266 -6.11 31.72 7.94
C THR A 266 -6.95 31.99 9.19
N ALA A 267 -8.26 31.75 9.14
CA ALA A 267 -9.14 31.89 10.30
C ALA A 267 -8.86 30.86 11.42
N VAL A 268 -8.25 29.70 11.08
CA VAL A 268 -7.91 28.65 12.06
C VAL A 268 -6.61 28.98 12.80
N CYS A 269 -5.65 29.65 12.16
CA CYS A 269 -4.38 30.03 12.80
C CYS A 269 -4.52 31.32 13.64
N LYS A 270 -5.09 31.19 14.84
CA LYS A 270 -5.21 32.31 15.80
C LYS A 270 -3.85 32.92 16.17
N GLU A 271 -2.82 32.09 16.30
CA GLU A 271 -1.47 32.53 16.65
C GLU A 271 -0.83 33.41 15.55
N CYS A 272 -1.08 33.07 14.28
CA CYS A 272 -0.60 33.84 13.13
C CYS A 272 -1.20 35.27 13.10
N SER A 273 -2.41 35.43 13.64
CA SER A 273 -3.16 36.71 13.60
C SER A 273 -2.62 37.77 14.56
N ALA A 274 -1.76 37.39 15.52
CA ALA A 274 -1.19 38.32 16.50
C ALA A 274 -0.16 39.29 15.88
N ASN A 275 0.48 38.90 14.78
CA ASN A 275 1.46 39.73 14.08
C ASN A 275 1.08 39.85 12.59
N PRO A 276 0.81 41.07 12.06
CA PRO A 276 0.36 41.25 10.68
C PRO A 276 1.37 40.77 9.64
N GLU A 277 2.67 40.80 9.95
CA GLU A 277 3.70 40.29 9.05
C GLU A 277 3.67 38.75 8.96
N ILE A 278 3.49 38.08 10.11
CA ILE A 278 3.36 36.62 10.18
C ILE A 278 2.07 36.15 9.51
N ALA A 279 0.96 36.85 9.75
CA ALA A 279 -0.32 36.58 9.09
C ALA A 279 -0.20 36.65 7.57
N LYS A 280 0.52 37.65 7.05
CA LYS A 280 0.77 37.77 5.61
C LYS A 280 1.62 36.61 5.08
N ARG A 281 2.72 36.27 5.75
CA ARG A 281 3.57 35.12 5.34
C ARG A 281 2.81 33.80 5.37
N PHE A 282 1.92 33.60 6.35
CA PHE A 282 1.05 32.43 6.42
C PHE A 282 0.10 32.38 5.24
N SER A 283 -0.59 33.48 4.95
CA SER A 283 -1.47 33.60 3.77
C SER A 283 -0.74 33.31 2.46
N ASP A 284 0.49 33.83 2.29
CA ASP A 284 1.30 33.60 1.10
C ASP A 284 1.73 32.12 0.97
N ALA A 285 2.07 31.47 2.09
CA ALA A 285 2.42 30.04 2.12
C ALA A 285 1.22 29.16 1.73
N VAL A 286 0.05 29.44 2.30
CA VAL A 286 -1.20 28.73 1.97
C VAL A 286 -1.57 28.97 0.50
N SER A 287 -1.51 30.20 0.01
CA SER A 287 -1.81 30.50 -1.39
C SER A 287 -0.86 29.78 -2.35
N ALA A 288 0.42 29.68 -2.02
CA ALA A 288 1.39 28.94 -2.83
C ALA A 288 1.06 27.44 -2.89
N ARG A 289 0.65 26.85 -1.77
CA ARG A 289 0.20 25.45 -1.69
C ARG A 289 -1.08 25.22 -2.52
N MET A 290 -2.07 26.10 -2.38
CA MET A 290 -3.35 26.02 -3.14
C MET A 290 -3.16 26.15 -4.65
N ARG A 291 -2.09 26.82 -5.10
CA ARG A 291 -1.71 26.96 -6.51
C ARG A 291 -0.71 25.90 -6.98
N GLU A 292 -0.40 24.92 -6.13
CA GLU A 292 0.58 23.86 -6.39
C GLU A 292 1.99 24.37 -6.73
N VAL A 293 2.32 25.60 -6.31
CA VAL A 293 3.67 26.16 -6.44
C VAL A 293 4.61 25.53 -5.40
N ARG A 294 4.05 25.02 -4.29
CA ARG A 294 4.75 24.27 -3.25
C ARG A 294 4.06 22.96 -2.93
N ASP A 295 4.85 21.96 -2.58
CA ASP A 295 4.32 20.70 -2.08
C ASP A 295 4.01 20.74 -0.58
N ALA A 296 3.47 19.64 -0.04
CA ALA A 296 3.11 19.54 1.37
C ALA A 296 4.32 19.60 2.32
N PHE A 297 5.48 19.07 1.89
CA PHE A 297 6.70 19.04 2.70
C PHE A 297 7.34 20.43 2.77
N GLU A 298 7.46 21.13 1.65
CA GLU A 298 7.95 22.51 1.57
C GLU A 298 7.06 23.47 2.36
N THR A 299 5.74 23.26 2.29
CA THR A 299 4.77 24.05 3.06
C THR A 299 4.99 23.83 4.56
N ARG A 300 5.09 22.57 5.00
CA ARG A 300 5.38 22.24 6.40
C ARG A 300 6.70 22.85 6.89
N ASP A 301 7.78 22.68 6.13
CA ASP A 301 9.11 23.20 6.50
C ASP A 301 9.08 24.72 6.70
N LEU A 302 8.38 25.45 5.82
CA LEU A 302 8.23 26.91 5.97
C LEU A 302 7.40 27.30 7.19
N LEU A 303 6.31 26.56 7.48
CA LEU A 303 5.48 26.81 8.64
C LEU A 303 6.25 26.55 9.95
N GLU A 304 7.08 25.51 9.99
CA GLU A 304 7.86 25.09 11.16
C GLU A 304 9.10 25.96 11.40
N ARG A 305 9.72 26.47 10.34
CA ARG A 305 10.92 27.30 10.39
C ARG A 305 10.71 28.56 11.24
N SER A 306 11.75 28.96 11.98
CA SER A 306 11.69 30.11 12.88
C SER A 306 11.42 31.44 12.16
N VAL A 307 10.79 32.40 12.85
CA VAL A 307 10.48 33.73 12.28
C VAL A 307 11.75 34.47 11.83
N GLY A 308 12.87 34.28 12.54
CA GLY A 308 14.17 34.88 12.22
C GLY A 308 14.81 34.35 10.93
N GLU A 309 14.48 33.11 10.53
CA GLU A 309 14.96 32.48 9.29
C GLU A 309 13.95 32.63 8.14
N GLY A 310 12.98 33.54 8.29
CA GLY A 310 11.96 33.81 7.28
C GLY A 310 10.75 32.86 7.33
N GLY A 311 10.65 31.99 8.33
CA GLY A 311 9.49 31.11 8.54
C GLY A 311 8.38 31.75 9.37
N ILE A 312 7.51 30.88 9.91
CA ILE A 312 6.32 31.26 10.71
C ILE A 312 6.47 30.87 12.17
N GLY A 313 7.24 29.82 12.47
CA GLY A 313 7.52 29.35 13.82
C GLY A 313 6.37 28.57 14.47
N LEU A 314 5.50 27.94 13.67
CA LEU A 314 4.47 27.06 14.19
C LEU A 314 5.10 25.75 14.66
N SER A 315 4.61 25.21 15.78
CA SER A 315 5.10 23.92 16.29
C SER A 315 3.98 23.14 16.99
N GLY A 316 4.21 21.86 17.21
CA GLY A 316 3.29 20.98 17.95
C GLY A 316 1.88 20.98 17.35
N ARG A 317 0.89 21.24 18.21
CA ARG A 317 -0.53 21.19 17.84
C ARG A 317 -0.93 22.26 16.82
N ALA A 318 -0.44 23.49 16.97
CA ALA A 318 -0.80 24.58 16.05
C ALA A 318 -0.34 24.29 14.61
N LEU A 319 0.83 23.68 14.44
CA LEU A 319 1.33 23.23 13.13
C LEU A 319 0.45 22.11 12.55
N ALA A 320 0.10 21.11 13.37
CA ALA A 320 -0.73 19.98 12.93
C ALA A 320 -2.14 20.45 12.51
N ASP A 321 -2.77 21.32 13.29
CA ASP A 321 -4.09 21.87 13.00
C ASP A 321 -4.06 22.70 11.71
N ALA A 322 -3.03 23.52 11.52
CA ALA A 322 -2.85 24.31 10.30
C ALA A 322 -2.67 23.44 9.05
N LEU A 323 -1.81 22.40 9.12
CA LEU A 323 -1.58 21.48 8.00
C LEU A 323 -2.84 20.67 7.65
N SER A 324 -3.58 20.20 8.66
CA SER A 324 -4.83 19.48 8.44
C SER A 324 -5.84 20.33 7.69
N GLU A 325 -5.99 21.61 8.06
CA GLU A 325 -6.94 22.49 7.38
C GLU A 325 -6.49 22.85 5.96
N ILE A 326 -5.18 23.06 5.76
CA ILE A 326 -4.59 23.30 4.43
C ILE A 326 -4.91 22.13 3.49
N GLU A 327 -4.63 20.90 3.91
CA GLU A 327 -4.85 19.73 3.04
C GLU A 327 -6.35 19.45 2.85
N ALA A 328 -7.19 19.73 3.84
CA ALA A 328 -8.65 19.62 3.72
C ALA A 328 -9.24 20.62 2.69
N GLU A 329 -8.77 21.87 2.67
CA GLU A 329 -9.20 22.86 1.66
C GLU A 329 -8.58 22.57 0.28
N PHE A 330 -7.33 22.12 0.22
CA PHE A 330 -6.68 21.73 -1.02
C PHE A 330 -7.40 20.56 -1.71
N GLY A 331 -7.78 19.53 -0.94
CA GLY A 331 -8.57 18.40 -1.44
C GLY A 331 -9.95 18.82 -1.96
N ARG A 332 -10.63 19.75 -1.26
CA ARG A 332 -11.90 20.33 -1.72
C ARG A 332 -11.75 21.08 -3.04
N MET A 333 -10.68 21.85 -3.19
CA MET A 333 -10.39 22.58 -4.44
C MET A 333 -10.14 21.62 -5.62
N ARG A 334 -9.30 20.60 -5.45
CA ARG A 334 -9.05 19.60 -6.50
C ARG A 334 -10.31 18.85 -6.92
N ALA A 335 -11.11 18.41 -5.94
CA ALA A 335 -12.37 17.74 -6.21
C ALA A 335 -13.35 18.61 -7.02
N SER A 336 -13.27 19.94 -6.91
CA SER A 336 -14.09 20.86 -7.71
C SER A 336 -13.56 21.08 -9.13
N GLN A 337 -12.26 20.87 -9.38
CA GLN A 337 -11.64 21.00 -10.71
C GLN A 337 -11.78 19.74 -11.56
N ASP A 338 -11.84 18.57 -10.92
CA ASP A 338 -11.97 17.26 -11.60
C ASP A 338 -13.42 16.91 -11.99
N GLN A 339 -14.40 17.78 -11.72
CA GLN A 339 -15.77 17.59 -12.21
C GLN A 339 -15.86 18.05 -13.68
N PRO A 340 -16.20 17.15 -14.63
CA PRO A 340 -16.19 17.40 -16.06
C PRO A 340 -17.25 18.39 -16.56
#